data_AF-A0A2M7W2Q3-F1
#
_entry.id   AF-A0A2M7W2Q3-F1
#
_cell.length_a   1.000
_cell.length_b   1.000
_cell.length_c   1.000
_cell.angle_alpha   90.00
_cell.angle_beta   90.00
_cell.angle_gamma   90.00
#
_symmetry.space_group_name_H-M   'P 1'
#
loop_
_entity.id
_entity.type
_entity.pdbx_description
1 polymer ?
#
loop_
_entity_poly.entity_id
_entity_poly.type
_entity_poly.pdbx_seq_one_letter_code
_entity_poly.pdbx_strand_id
1 'polypeptide(L)'
;GEGSTTQLEKALYEGFGPNKVPFIVSAITDSKNRTVNEIRNIFYKSGGELGSIGAVKWLFTESGRITVQAVKIKLPEKFGEVETEVSVNATRQC
;
A
#
# COMPACT_ATOMS: atom_id res chain seq x y z
N GLY A 1 -25.31 25.50 14.52
CA GLY A 1 -25.35 24.55 13.40
C GLY A 1 -24.42 23.42 13.74
N GLU A 2 -24.95 22.21 13.84
CA GLU A 2 -24.14 21.01 14.10
C GLU A 2 -23.27 20.73 12.87
N GLY A 3 -21.95 20.67 13.09
CA GLY A 3 -21.00 20.25 12.06
C GLY A 3 -21.22 18.76 11.76
N SER A 4 -21.56 18.45 10.52
CA SER A 4 -21.66 17.08 10.04
C SER A 4 -20.31 16.39 10.18
N THR A 5 -20.21 15.46 11.14
CA THR A 5 -19.06 14.56 11.26
C THR A 5 -19.05 13.66 10.04
N THR A 6 -18.12 13.90 9.11
CA THR A 6 -17.91 13.03 7.95
C THR A 6 -17.31 11.72 8.46
N GLN A 7 -18.07 10.62 8.38
CA GLN A 7 -17.61 9.30 8.79
C GLN A 7 -16.69 8.74 7.71
N LEU A 8 -15.40 8.66 8.02
CA LEU A 8 -14.40 8.02 7.17
C LEU A 8 -14.30 6.53 7.51
N GLU A 9 -14.33 5.68 6.49
CA GLU A 9 -14.17 4.24 6.60
C GLU A 9 -12.99 3.75 5.76
N LYS A 10 -12.36 2.66 6.21
CA LYS A 10 -11.34 1.95 5.43
C LYS A 10 -12.02 1.02 4.43
N ALA A 11 -11.54 1.03 3.20
CA ALA A 11 -11.98 0.15 2.13
C ALA A 11 -10.77 -0.48 1.44
N LEU A 12 -10.91 -1.73 1.03
CA LEU A 12 -9.87 -2.49 0.34
C LEU A 12 -10.47 -3.05 -0.95
N TYR A 13 -9.76 -2.81 -2.05
CA TYR A 13 -10.18 -3.18 -3.39
C TYR A 13 -9.11 -4.06 -4.01
N GLU A 14 -9.54 -5.07 -4.75
CA GLU A 14 -8.67 -6.09 -5.33
C GLU A 14 -8.93 -6.15 -6.83
N GLY A 15 -7.89 -6.37 -7.64
CA GLY A 15 -8.07 -6.46 -9.09
C GLY A 15 -6.80 -6.82 -9.84
N PHE A 16 -6.94 -6.90 -11.15
CA PHE A 16 -5.84 -7.16 -12.08
C PHE A 16 -5.66 -5.98 -13.02
N GLY A 17 -4.45 -5.43 -13.10
CA GLY A 17 -4.10 -4.42 -14.10
C GLY A 17 -3.80 -5.05 -15.47
N PRO A 18 -3.17 -4.26 -16.36
CA PRO A 18 -2.62 -4.75 -17.63
C PRO A 18 -1.82 -6.03 -17.45
N ASN A 19 -1.89 -6.91 -18.44
CA ASN A 19 -1.15 -8.17 -18.46
C ASN A 19 -1.38 -9.04 -17.20
N LYS A 20 -2.54 -8.89 -16.55
CA LYS A 20 -2.95 -9.66 -15.36
C LYS A 20 -2.00 -9.50 -14.16
N VAL A 21 -1.37 -8.34 -14.02
CA VAL A 21 -0.62 -7.99 -12.79
C VAL A 21 -1.62 -7.78 -11.65
N PRO A 22 -1.48 -8.46 -10.49
CA PRO A 22 -2.40 -8.33 -9.37
C PRO A 22 -2.19 -7.01 -8.59
N PHE A 23 -3.26 -6.39 -8.12
CA PHE A 23 -3.24 -5.16 -7.34
C PHE A 23 -4.15 -5.25 -6.12
N ILE A 24 -3.66 -4.77 -4.98
CA ILE A 24 -4.46 -4.47 -3.79
C ILE A 24 -4.40 -2.96 -3.55
N VAL A 25 -5.57 -2.31 -3.48
CA VAL A 25 -5.71 -0.88 -3.25
C VAL A 25 -6.41 -0.65 -1.91
N SER A 26 -5.69 -0.06 -0.95
CA SER A 26 -6.25 0.39 0.33
C SER A 26 -6.64 1.86 0.24
N ALA A 27 -7.84 2.20 0.67
CA ALA A 27 -8.37 3.56 0.66
C ALA A 27 -9.04 3.91 1.99
N ILE A 28 -9.03 5.20 2.32
CA ILE A 28 -9.87 5.78 3.37
C ILE A 28 -10.86 6.68 2.64
N THR A 29 -12.16 6.44 2.85
CA THR A 29 -13.23 7.11 2.10
C THR A 29 -14.42 7.38 2.98
N ASP A 30 -15.16 8.45 2.68
CA ASP A 30 -16.49 8.78 3.21
C ASP A 30 -17.62 8.05 2.44
N SER A 31 -17.33 7.43 1.30
CA SER A 31 -18.31 6.72 0.48
C SER A 31 -17.71 5.58 -0.33
N LYS A 32 -17.88 4.34 0.15
CA LYS A 32 -17.49 3.12 -0.58
C LYS A 32 -18.03 3.04 -2.01
N ASN A 33 -19.30 3.41 -2.22
CA ASN A 33 -19.96 3.30 -3.52
C ASN A 33 -19.38 4.27 -4.56
N ARG A 34 -18.98 5.47 -4.13
CA ARG A 34 -18.31 6.44 -5.02
C ARG A 34 -16.91 5.95 -5.37
N THR A 35 -16.14 5.58 -4.35
CA THR A 35 -14.75 5.13 -4.51
C THR A 35 -14.65 3.83 -5.32
N VAL A 36 -15.56 2.86 -5.15
CA VAL A 36 -15.53 1.63 -5.97
C VAL A 36 -15.77 1.91 -7.45
N ASN A 37 -16.63 2.88 -7.77
CA ASN A 37 -16.91 3.27 -9.15
C ASN A 37 -15.72 3.98 -9.78
N GLU A 38 -15.07 4.88 -9.04
CA GLU A 38 -13.84 5.54 -9.48
C GLU A 38 -12.71 4.54 -9.73
N ILE A 39 -12.47 3.63 -8.77
CA ILE A 39 -11.43 2.60 -8.91
C ILE A 39 -11.74 1.68 -10.10
N ARG A 40 -12.98 1.22 -10.25
CA ARG A 40 -13.38 0.40 -11.41
C ARG A 40 -13.08 1.12 -12.73
N ASN A 41 -13.39 2.41 -12.81
CA ASN A 41 -13.10 3.23 -13.99
C ASN A 41 -11.59 3.36 -14.24
N ILE A 42 -10.77 3.47 -13.20
CA ILE A 42 -9.30 3.53 -13.32
C ILE A 42 -8.75 2.21 -13.85
N PHE A 43 -9.19 1.07 -13.30
CA PHE A 43 -8.80 -0.25 -13.80
C PHE A 43 -9.20 -0.40 -15.27
N TYR A 44 -10.45 -0.08 -15.62
CA TYR A 44 -10.94 -0.17 -16.99
C TYR A 44 -10.14 0.70 -17.98
N LYS A 45 -9.92 1.99 -17.64
CA LYS A 45 -9.11 2.91 -18.46
C LYS A 45 -7.66 2.46 -18.62
N SER A 46 -7.11 1.82 -17.58
CA SER A 46 -5.76 1.31 -17.59
C SER A 46 -5.61 -0.02 -18.31
N GLY A 47 -6.70 -0.68 -18.75
CA GLY A 47 -6.64 -2.02 -19.39
C GLY A 47 -6.64 -3.18 -18.41
N GLY A 48 -7.19 -2.96 -17.20
CA GLY A 48 -7.37 -3.96 -16.15
C GLY A 48 -8.84 -4.14 -15.76
N GLU A 49 -9.06 -4.91 -14.70
CA GLU A 49 -10.36 -5.29 -14.17
C GLU A 49 -10.33 -5.30 -12.64
N LEU A 50 -11.34 -4.69 -12.02
CA LEU A 50 -11.56 -4.78 -10.58
C LEU A 50 -12.20 -6.14 -10.26
N GLY A 51 -11.55 -6.91 -9.38
CA GLY A 51 -12.00 -8.22 -8.94
C GLY A 51 -12.91 -8.19 -7.71
N SER A 52 -13.36 -9.38 -7.31
CA SER A 52 -14.06 -9.59 -6.04
C SER A 52 -13.10 -9.59 -4.85
N ILE A 53 -13.65 -9.46 -3.65
CA ILE A 53 -12.89 -9.61 -2.40
C ILE A 53 -12.23 -10.99 -2.38
N GLY A 54 -10.92 -11.04 -2.14
CA GLY A 54 -10.11 -12.26 -2.14
C GLY A 54 -9.59 -12.71 -3.50
N ALA A 55 -9.86 -11.99 -4.60
CA ALA A 55 -9.41 -12.37 -5.95
C ALA A 55 -7.89 -12.46 -6.08
N VAL A 56 -7.14 -11.58 -5.41
CA VAL A 56 -5.68 -11.54 -5.47
C VAL A 56 -5.02 -11.64 -4.11
N LYS A 57 -5.76 -11.53 -3.00
CA LYS A 57 -5.21 -11.55 -1.64
C LYS A 57 -4.23 -12.70 -1.37
N TRP A 58 -4.47 -13.88 -1.93
CA TRP A 58 -3.62 -15.07 -1.76
C TRP A 58 -2.23 -14.94 -2.41
N LEU A 59 -2.04 -13.98 -3.33
CA LEU A 59 -0.75 -13.67 -3.94
C LEU A 59 0.11 -12.74 -3.07
N PHE A 60 -0.48 -12.11 -2.05
CA PHE A 60 0.18 -11.12 -1.20
C PHE A 60 0.33 -11.65 0.22
N THR A 61 1.47 -11.35 0.84
CA THR A 61 1.70 -11.57 2.28
C THR A 61 1.77 -10.22 2.96
N GLU A 62 0.94 -10.01 3.98
CA GLU A 62 1.00 -8.79 4.78
C GLU A 62 2.26 -8.83 5.64
N SER A 63 3.13 -7.83 5.47
CA SER A 63 4.39 -7.70 6.22
C SER A 63 4.63 -6.23 6.56
N GLY A 64 4.99 -5.97 7.81
CA GLY A 64 5.31 -4.62 8.26
C GLY A 64 6.63 -4.13 7.64
N ARG A 65 6.62 -2.94 7.06
CA ARG A 65 7.82 -2.29 6.52
C ARG A 65 8.15 -1.04 7.33
N ILE A 66 9.30 -1.04 7.98
CA ILE A 66 9.86 0.15 8.65
C ILE A 66 10.91 0.72 7.71
N THR A 67 10.75 1.99 7.31
CA THR A 67 11.75 2.69 6.48
C THR A 67 12.43 3.75 7.33
N VAL A 68 13.74 3.62 7.52
CA VAL A 68 14.57 4.61 8.22
C VAL A 68 15.38 5.40 7.20
N GLN A 69 15.49 6.71 7.39
CA GLN A 69 16.39 7.53 6.58
C GLN A 69 17.82 7.33 7.08
N ALA A 70 18.75 7.07 6.15
CA ALA A 70 20.17 7.01 6.47
C ALA A 70 20.65 8.40 6.92
N VAL A 71 21.04 8.53 8.17
CA VAL A 71 21.67 9.75 8.70
C VAL A 71 23.18 9.59 8.55
N LYS A 72 23.82 10.50 7.82
CA LYS A 72 25.28 10.59 7.79
C LYS A 72 25.77 11.17 9.11
N ILE A 73 26.20 10.29 10.02
CA ILE A 73 26.84 10.70 11.25
C ILE A 73 28.34 10.85 10.97
N LYS A 74 28.93 12.00 11.29
CA LYS A 74 30.40 12.12 11.37
C LYS A 74 30.85 11.35 12.60
N LEU A 75 31.29 10.12 12.39
CA LEU A 75 31.91 9.32 13.44
C LEU A 75 33.25 9.98 13.82
N PRO A 76 33.56 10.18 15.11
CA PRO A 76 34.92 10.53 15.51
C PRO A 76 35.85 9.38 15.11
N GLU A 77 37.02 9.71 14.55
CA GLU A 77 37.99 8.80 13.90
C GLU A 77 38.43 7.57 14.74
N LYS A 78 38.06 7.50 16.02
CA LYS A 78 38.46 6.45 16.96
C LYS A 78 37.45 5.30 17.13
N PHE A 79 36.27 5.38 16.52
CA PHE A 79 35.31 4.27 16.56
C PHE A 79 35.28 3.61 15.17
N GLY A 80 35.71 2.35 15.11
CA GLY A 80 35.70 1.53 13.89
C GLY A 80 34.32 1.44 13.25
N GLU A 81 34.26 0.88 12.04
CA GLU A 81 33.03 0.72 11.25
C GLU A 81 31.86 0.24 12.11
N VAL A 82 30.82 1.07 12.20
CA VAL A 82 29.54 0.70 12.78
C VAL A 82 28.66 0.23 11.64
N GLU A 83 28.61 -1.08 11.41
CA GLU A 83 27.63 -1.67 10.51
C GLU A 83 26.24 -1.53 11.16
N THR A 84 25.42 -0.64 10.62
CA THR A 84 24.01 -0.54 11.04
C THR A 84 23.24 -1.60 10.24
N GLU A 85 23.13 -2.82 10.76
CA GLU A 85 22.32 -3.84 10.11
C GLU A 85 20.83 -3.60 10.46
N VAL A 86 20.07 -3.08 9.49
CA VAL A 86 18.61 -3.06 9.55
C VAL A 86 18.10 -4.19 8.68
N SER A 87 17.94 -5.38 9.26
CA SER A 87 17.37 -6.54 8.59
C SER A 87 15.85 -6.34 8.46
N VAL A 88 15.39 -5.73 7.37
CA VAL A 88 13.97 -5.73 7.01
C VAL A 88 13.69 -6.96 6.16
N ASN A 89 13.03 -7.97 6.73
CA ASN A 89 12.46 -9.08 5.96
C ASN A 89 11.26 -8.55 5.16
N ALA A 90 11.54 -7.91 4.03
CA ALA A 90 10.53 -7.53 3.06
C ALA A 90 10.22 -8.74 2.17
N THR A 91 9.28 -9.58 2.61
CA THR A 91 8.71 -10.63 1.75
C THR A 91 7.96 -9.95 0.61
N ARG A 92 8.50 -10.09 -0.60
CA ARG A 92 7.94 -9.73 -1.93
C ARG A 92 6.90 -8.61 -1.92
N GLN A 93 7.40 -7.39 -2.05
CA GLN A 93 6.62 -6.26 -2.53
C GLN A 93 6.48 -6.39 -4.06
N CYS A 94 5.25 -6.48 -4.56
CA CYS A 94 4.94 -6.08 -5.93
C CYS A 94 4.66 -4.57 -5.94
#